data_AF-A0A939CNG5-F1
#
_entry.id   AF-A0A939CNG5-F1
#
_cell.length_a   1.000
_cell.length_b   1.000
_cell.length_c   1.000
_cell.angle_alpha   90.00
_cell.angle_beta   90.00
_cell.angle_gamma   90.00
#
_symmetry.space_group_name_H-M   'P 1'
#
loop_
_entity.id
_entity.type
_entity.pdbx_description
1 polymer ?
#
loop_
_entity_poly.entity_id
_entity_poly.type
_entity_poly.pdbx_seq_one_letter_code
_entity_poly.pdbx_strand_id
1 'polypeptide(L)' 'MISGSFGDNGELFFEIQLVAAANNDKFSVEALLDTGFTDGWLAINTQDLEVLEW' A
#
# COMPACT_ATOMS: atom_id res chain seq x y z
N MET A 1 -9.80 13.98 -3.18
CA MET A 1 -9.35 14.16 -1.79
C MET A 1 -9.19 12.76 -1.22
N ILE A 2 -8.00 12.39 -0.76
CA ILE A 2 -7.78 11.07 -0.16
C ILE A 2 -8.33 11.11 1.28
N SER A 3 -8.91 10.00 1.75
CA SER A 3 -9.39 9.84 3.13
C SER A 3 -8.55 8.75 3.80
N GLY A 4 -8.30 8.93 5.10
CA GLY A 4 -7.46 8.03 5.88
C GLY A 4 -7.74 8.17 7.37
N SER A 5 -7.09 7.34 8.16
CA SER A 5 -7.22 7.33 9.62
C SER A 5 -5.85 7.37 10.29
N PHE A 6 -5.81 7.88 11.51
CA PHE A 6 -4.61 7.80 12.35
C PHE A 6 -4.70 6.58 13.27
N GLY A 7 -3.62 5.80 13.32
CA GLY A 7 -3.44 4.73 14.30
C GLY A 7 -3.07 5.24 15.69
N ASP A 8 -2.96 4.33 16.64
CA ASP A 8 -2.70 4.65 18.05
C ASP A 8 -1.32 5.29 18.29
N ASN A 9 -0.33 5.04 17.41
CA ASN A 9 0.99 5.66 17.50
C ASN A 9 1.18 6.83 16.52
N GLY A 10 0.08 7.36 15.94
CA GLY A 10 0.13 8.44 14.96
C GLY A 10 0.51 7.99 13.55
N GLU A 11 0.47 6.68 13.29
CA GLU A 11 0.55 6.11 11.94
C GLU A 11 -0.56 6.70 11.04
N LEU A 12 -0.25 7.08 9.80
CA LEU A 12 -1.28 7.47 8.83
C LEU A 12 -1.61 6.29 7.92
N PHE A 13 -2.83 5.78 8.04
CA PHE A 13 -3.38 4.74 7.18
C PHE A 13 -4.30 5.34 6.13
N PHE A 14 -4.20 4.87 4.89
CA PHE A 14 -5.04 5.31 3.78
C PHE A 14 -5.16 4.23 2.72
N GLU A 15 -6.28 4.22 2.01
CA GLU A 15 -6.48 3.26 0.91
C GLU A 15 -5.65 3.65 -0.32
N ILE A 16 -4.95 2.68 -0.88
CA ILE A 16 -4.33 2.75 -2.21
C ILE A 16 -4.89 1.65 -3.10
N GLN A 17 -4.77 1.85 -4.41
CA GLN A 17 -5.12 0.85 -5.40
C GLN A 17 -3.84 0.29 -6.03
N LEU A 18 -3.62 -1.01 -5.88
CA LEU A 18 -2.61 -1.76 -6.62
C LEU A 18 -3.22 -2.24 -7.93
N VAL A 19 -2.51 -2.06 -9.04
CA VAL A 19 -2.97 -2.45 -10.38
C VAL A 19 -2.04 -3.53 -10.92
N ALA A 20 -2.55 -4.75 -11.03
CA ALA A 20 -1.76 -5.88 -11.47
C ALA A 20 -1.34 -5.73 -12.94
N ALA A 21 -0.04 -5.85 -13.22
CA ALA A 21 0.49 -5.58 -14.56
C ALA A 21 0.03 -6.61 -15.60
N ALA A 22 -0.16 -7.87 -15.19
CA ALA A 22 -0.47 -8.99 -16.07
C ALA A 22 -1.91 -8.96 -16.61
N ASN A 23 -2.88 -8.58 -15.78
CA ASN A 23 -4.30 -8.73 -16.07
C ASN A 23 -5.13 -7.45 -15.80
N ASN A 24 -4.50 -6.37 -15.36
CA ASN A 24 -5.13 -5.09 -15.01
C ASN A 24 -6.16 -5.20 -13.87
N ASP A 25 -6.07 -6.24 -13.06
CA ASP A 25 -6.85 -6.38 -11.83
C ASP A 25 -6.49 -5.26 -10.84
N LYS A 26 -7.49 -4.85 -10.05
CA LYS A 26 -7.38 -3.71 -9.16
C LYS A 26 -7.71 -4.15 -7.74
N PHE A 27 -6.76 -3.95 -6.84
CA PHE A 27 -6.89 -4.33 -5.44
C PHE A 27 -6.81 -3.08 -4.58
N SER A 28 -7.89 -2.78 -3.85
CA SER A 28 -7.89 -1.76 -2.81
C SER A 28 -7.26 -2.36 -1.55
N VAL A 29 -6.19 -1.73 -1.06
CA VAL A 29 -5.50 -2.13 0.16
C VAL A 29 -5.27 -0.92 1.05
N GLU A 30 -5.29 -1.13 2.36
CA GLU A 30 -4.90 -0.10 3.33
C GLU A 30 -3.38 -0.08 3.44
N ALA A 31 -2.78 1.09 3.22
CA ALA A 31 -1.34 1.31 3.31
C ALA A 31 -1.00 2.25 4.45
N LEU A 32 0.14 1.99 5.09
CA LEU A 32 0.77 2.87 6.06
C LEU A 32 1.71 3.86 5.36
N LEU A 33 1.55 5.15 5.61
CA LEU A 33 2.56 6.14 5.24
C LEU A 33 3.73 6.08 6.23
N ASP A 34 4.82 5.45 5.82
CA ASP A 34 6.07 5.50 6.56
C ASP A 34 6.98 6.62 6.03
N THR A 35 7.10 7.71 6.79
CA THR A 35 7.98 8.85 6.45
C THR A 35 9.44 8.59 6.84
N GLY A 36 9.77 7.44 7.42
CA GLY A 36 11.12 7.06 7.84
C GLY A 36 12.03 6.62 6.69
N PHE A 37 11.49 6.37 5.49
CA PHE A 37 12.28 6.01 4.31
C PHE A 37 12.84 7.25 3.60
N THR A 38 14.16 7.31 3.42
CA THR A 38 14.84 8.41 2.72
C THR A 38 14.61 8.42 1.21
N ASP A 39 14.35 7.26 0.61
CA ASP A 39 14.36 7.06 -0.85
C ASP A 39 12.99 6.60 -1.42
N GLY A 40 11.90 6.72 -0.66
CA GLY A 40 10.53 6.51 -1.17
C GLY A 40 10.23 5.06 -1.60
N TRP A 41 10.54 4.09 -0.74
CA TRP A 41 10.29 2.68 -1.00
C TRP A 41 8.85 2.28 -0.66
N LEU A 42 8.31 1.32 -1.41
CA LEU A 42 7.10 0.57 -1.03
C LEU A 42 7.53 -0.77 -0.44
N ALA A 43 7.29 -0.96 0.85
CA ALA A 43 7.40 -2.27 1.49
C ALA A 43 6.06 -3.00 1.34
N ILE A 44 6.10 -4.23 0.83
CA ILE A 44 4.92 -5.08 0.62
C ILE A 44 5.25 -6.52 1.06
N ASN A 45 4.26 -7.24 1.57
CA ASN A 45 4.43 -8.65 1.90
C ASN A 45 4.63 -9.46 0.61
N THR A 46 5.60 -10.38 0.61
CA THR A 46 5.89 -11.21 -0.56
C THR A 46 4.72 -12.11 -0.97
N GLN A 47 3.86 -12.50 -0.03
CA GLN A 47 2.65 -13.28 -0.35
C GLN A 47 1.65 -12.45 -1.16
N ASP A 48 1.53 -11.15 -0.88
CA ASP A 48 0.65 -10.25 -1.65
C ASP A 48 1.20 -10.04 -3.06
N LEU A 49 2.54 -9.97 -3.22
CA LEU A 49 3.18 -9.92 -4.54
C LEU A 49 2.84 -11.16 -5.39
N GLU A 50 2.90 -12.35 -4.80
CA GLU A 50 2.54 -13.60 -5.50
C GLU A 50 1.07 -13.58 -5.97
N VAL A 51 0.15 -13.08 -5.15
CA VAL A 51 -1.28 -12.94 -5.51
C VAL A 51 -1.49 -11.91 -6.62
N LEU A 52 -0.68 -10.84 -6.63
CA LEU A 52 -0.70 -9.80 -7.66
C LEU A 52 -0.02 -10.22 -8.97
N GLU A 53 0.61 -11.40 -9.01
CA GLU A 53 1.45 -11.88 -10.10
C GLU A 53 2.60 -10.91 -10.45
N TRP A 54 3.27 -10.37 -9.42
CA TRP A 54 4.38 -9.40 -9.54
C TRP A 54 5.77 -10.01 -9.31
#